data_AF-A0A536XQK1-F1
#
_entry.id   AF-A0A536XQK1-F1
#
_cell.length_a   1.000
_cell.length_b   1.000
_cell.length_c   1.000
_cell.angle_alpha   90.00
_cell.angle_beta   90.00
_cell.angle_gamma   90.00
#
_symmetry.space_group_name_H-M   'P 1'
#
loop_
_entity.id
_entity.type
_entity.pdbx_description
1 polymer ?
#
loop_
_entity_poly.entity_id
_entity_poly.type
_entity_poly.pdbx_seq_one_letter_code
_entity_poly.pdbx_strand_id
1 'polypeptide(L)'
;MNGTYDLGTTAYDNVVAYQEGQGETELSTQPDLFAFMGGYSGSLRFVTQPDIKTYAALKGKTVGVDAATTGFAFILYKLAAMNGLGMSDYKIEKLGGTPARVQAMMEGRIAG
;
A
#
# COMPACT_ATOMS: atom_id res chain seq x y z
N MET A 1 -16.36 1.43 11.13
CA MET A 1 -17.26 0.27 10.98
C MET A 1 -18.46 0.51 11.87
N ASN A 2 -19.66 0.60 11.30
CA ASN A 2 -20.88 1.02 11.98
C ASN A 2 -21.99 -0.06 11.97
N GLY A 3 -21.64 -1.32 11.72
CA GLY A 3 -22.58 -2.44 11.68
C GLY A 3 -23.47 -2.50 10.44
N THR A 4 -23.21 -1.72 9.39
CA THR A 4 -23.99 -1.77 8.14
C THR A 4 -23.68 -3.00 7.27
N TYR A 5 -22.49 -3.59 7.42
CA TYR A 5 -22.05 -4.76 6.65
C TYR A 5 -21.44 -5.81 7.58
N ASP A 6 -21.80 -7.07 7.39
CA ASP A 6 -21.28 -8.20 8.15
C ASP A 6 -19.99 -8.79 7.54
N LEU A 7 -19.82 -8.64 6.22
CA LEU A 7 -18.72 -9.23 5.46
C LEU A 7 -18.04 -8.20 4.56
N GLY A 8 -16.71 -8.30 4.45
CA GLY A 8 -15.90 -7.48 3.55
C GLY A 8 -14.77 -8.30 2.93
N THR A 9 -14.28 -7.87 1.78
CA THR A 9 -13.11 -8.46 1.11
C THR A 9 -11.93 -7.51 1.20
N THR A 10 -10.78 -8.03 1.62
CA THR A 10 -9.55 -7.25 1.71
C THR A 10 -8.33 -8.18 1.69
N ALA A 11 -7.14 -7.62 1.50
CA ALA A 11 -5.89 -8.33 1.71
C ALA A 11 -5.67 -8.58 3.23
N TYR A 12 -5.11 -9.73 3.58
CA TYR A 12 -5.02 -10.16 4.99
C TYR A 12 -4.24 -9.17 5.88
N ASP A 13 -3.24 -8.49 5.33
CA ASP A 13 -2.48 -7.47 6.03
C ASP A 13 -3.35 -6.30 6.52
N ASN A 14 -4.43 -5.94 5.82
CA ASN A 14 -5.38 -4.94 6.31
C ASN A 14 -6.12 -5.41 7.55
N VAL A 15 -6.46 -6.70 7.65
CA VAL A 15 -7.10 -7.26 8.85
C VAL A 15 -6.19 -7.05 10.06
N VAL A 16 -4.92 -7.41 9.92
CA VAL A 16 -3.90 -7.19 10.97
C VAL A 16 -3.73 -5.69 11.24
N ALA A 17 -3.57 -4.86 10.22
CA ALA A 17 -3.35 -3.42 10.38
C ALA A 17 -4.50 -2.77 11.17
N TYR A 18 -5.76 -3.02 10.80
CA TYR A 18 -6.89 -2.48 11.55
C TYR A 18 -7.00 -3.07 12.96
N GLN A 19 -6.81 -4.38 13.11
CA GLN A 19 -6.87 -5.05 14.43
C GLN A 19 -5.84 -4.48 15.42
N GLU A 20 -4.65 -4.10 14.93
CA GLU A 20 -3.54 -3.53 15.70
C GLU A 20 -3.57 -1.99 15.78
N GLY A 21 -4.64 -1.33 15.30
CA GLY A 21 -4.75 0.13 15.31
C GLY A 21 -3.78 0.86 14.36
N GLN A 22 -3.23 0.15 13.39
CA GLN A 22 -2.34 0.65 12.32
C GLN A 22 -3.06 0.83 10.97
N GLY A 23 -4.39 0.70 10.95
CA GLY A 23 -5.19 0.92 9.75
C GLY A 23 -5.06 2.35 9.23
N GLU A 24 -5.26 2.56 7.92
CA GLU A 24 -5.16 3.87 7.29
C GLU A 24 -6.13 4.92 7.88
N THR A 25 -7.29 4.45 8.37
CA THR A 25 -8.33 5.28 8.96
C THR A 25 -8.57 4.86 10.40
N GLU A 26 -8.64 5.83 11.31
CA GLU A 26 -9.04 5.57 12.69
C GLU A 26 -10.48 5.07 12.75
N LEU A 27 -10.68 3.99 13.50
CA LEU A 27 -12.01 3.44 13.75
C LEU A 27 -12.57 4.04 15.04
N SER A 28 -13.85 4.38 15.04
CA SER A 28 -14.57 4.88 16.21
C SER A 28 -14.73 3.85 17.34
N THR A 29 -14.41 2.59 17.05
CA THR A 29 -14.52 1.45 17.97
C THR A 29 -13.32 0.53 17.75
N GLN A 30 -12.94 -0.20 18.79
CA GLN A 30 -11.96 -1.28 18.65
C GLN A 30 -12.52 -2.34 17.69
N PRO A 31 -11.80 -2.69 16.62
CA PRO A 31 -12.23 -3.76 15.72
C PRO A 31 -12.12 -5.13 16.38
N ASP A 32 -12.98 -6.05 15.94
CA ASP A 32 -12.90 -7.50 16.19
C ASP A 32 -12.96 -8.21 14.83
N LEU A 33 -11.91 -8.00 14.03
CA LEU A 33 -11.82 -8.48 12.66
C LEU A 33 -11.05 -9.79 12.61
N PHE A 34 -11.59 -10.77 11.88
CA PHE A 34 -10.89 -12.01 11.58
C PHE A 34 -11.09 -12.40 10.12
N ALA A 35 -10.05 -12.99 9.52
CA ALA A 35 -10.15 -13.59 8.20
C ALA A 35 -10.52 -15.06 8.34
N PHE A 36 -11.56 -15.51 7.62
CA PHE A 36 -12.03 -16.90 7.69
C PHE A 36 -12.05 -17.61 6.33
N MET A 37 -11.82 -16.89 5.23
CA MET A 37 -11.82 -17.45 3.89
C MET A 37 -10.80 -16.71 3.00
N GLY A 38 -10.02 -17.46 2.23
CA GLY A 38 -9.17 -16.92 1.17
C GLY A 38 -9.95 -16.78 -0.14
N GLY A 39 -9.62 -15.76 -0.94
CA GLY A 39 -10.30 -15.51 -2.23
C GLY A 39 -9.38 -15.27 -3.42
N TYR A 40 -8.08 -15.10 -3.21
CA TYR A 40 -7.13 -14.80 -4.27
C TYR A 40 -5.72 -15.30 -3.92
N SER A 41 -5.05 -15.90 -4.90
CA SER A 41 -3.63 -16.22 -4.84
C SER A 41 -2.97 -15.68 -6.10
N GLY A 42 -2.11 -14.69 -5.95
CA GLY A 42 -1.34 -14.11 -7.05
C GLY A 42 -0.16 -13.29 -6.55
N SER A 43 0.67 -12.83 -7.49
CA SER A 43 1.85 -12.04 -7.15
C SER A 43 1.53 -10.55 -7.05
N LEU A 44 2.21 -9.88 -6.12
CA LEU A 44 2.26 -8.43 -6.07
C LEU A 44 3.27 -7.93 -7.10
N ARG A 45 2.92 -6.82 -7.76
CA ARG A 45 3.77 -6.18 -8.75
C ARG A 45 4.04 -4.76 -8.31
N PHE A 46 5.32 -4.40 -8.29
CA PHE A 46 5.73 -3.00 -8.24
C PHE A 46 5.83 -2.49 -9.69
N VAL A 47 5.06 -1.45 -10.01
CA VAL A 47 4.93 -0.91 -11.36
C VAL A 47 5.43 0.51 -11.34
N THR A 48 6.34 0.86 -12.24
CA THR A 48 6.98 2.17 -12.28
C THR A 48 6.73 2.87 -13.61
N GLN A 49 7.07 4.15 -13.69
CA GLN A 49 7.09 4.89 -14.94
C GLN A 49 8.07 4.24 -15.94
N PRO A 50 7.84 4.35 -17.25
CA PRO A 50 8.67 3.70 -18.25
C PRO A 50 10.17 4.04 -18.18
N ASP A 51 10.53 5.23 -17.70
CA ASP A 51 11.91 5.71 -17.54
C ASP A 51 12.59 5.20 -16.25
N ILE A 52 11.82 4.72 -15.27
CA ILE A 52 12.32 4.17 -14.01
C ILE A 52 12.66 2.69 -14.20
N LYS A 53 13.95 2.40 -14.44
CA LYS A 53 14.46 1.04 -14.69
C LYS A 53 15.22 0.41 -13.52
N THR A 54 15.53 1.20 -12.49
CA THR A 54 16.29 0.76 -11.32
C THR A 54 15.70 1.36 -10.06
N TYR A 55 15.94 0.75 -8.90
CA TYR A 55 15.54 1.34 -7.62
C TYR A 55 16.21 2.69 -7.41
N ALA A 56 17.49 2.84 -7.74
CA ALA A 56 18.20 4.12 -7.64
C ALA A 56 17.50 5.28 -8.36
N ALA A 57 16.77 5.01 -9.46
CA ALA A 57 16.00 6.02 -10.19
C ALA A 57 14.78 6.57 -9.42
N LEU A 58 14.35 5.90 -8.33
CA LEU A 58 13.30 6.39 -7.44
C LEU A 58 13.80 7.50 -6.49
N LYS A 59 15.11 7.73 -6.40
CA LYS A 59 15.65 8.75 -5.50
C LYS A 59 15.12 10.14 -5.85
N GLY A 60 14.56 10.83 -4.86
CA GLY A 60 13.92 12.13 -4.99
C GLY A 60 12.53 12.10 -5.65
N LYS A 61 12.02 10.92 -6.01
CA LYS A 61 10.69 10.75 -6.62
C LYS A 61 9.61 10.49 -5.57
N THR A 62 8.35 10.59 -5.99
CA THR A 62 7.20 10.18 -5.19
C THR A 62 6.76 8.79 -5.62
N VAL A 63 6.47 7.91 -4.65
CA VAL A 63 5.96 6.56 -4.85
C VAL A 63 4.60 6.44 -4.18
N GLY A 64 3.61 5.95 -4.92
CA GLY A 64 2.22 5.82 -4.50
C GLY A 64 1.96 4.49 -3.79
N VAL A 65 1.38 4.57 -2.59
CA VAL A 65 0.90 3.39 -1.84
C VAL A 65 -0.60 3.49 -1.63
N ASP A 66 -1.24 2.37 -1.31
CA ASP A 66 -2.61 2.38 -0.83
C ASP A 66 -2.69 3.05 0.55
N ALA A 67 -1.89 2.55 1.48
CA ALA A 67 -1.75 3.05 2.84
C ALA A 67 -0.29 2.89 3.27
N ALA A 68 0.23 3.79 4.12
CA ALA A 68 1.65 3.77 4.48
C ALA A 68 2.01 2.66 5.49
N THR A 69 1.01 2.11 6.17
CA THR A 69 1.16 1.16 7.29
C THR A 69 0.57 -0.22 6.98
N THR A 70 0.41 -0.55 5.69
CA THR A 70 -0.12 -1.85 5.23
C THR A 70 0.92 -2.66 4.47
N GLY A 71 0.60 -3.92 4.18
CA GLY A 71 1.54 -4.92 3.67
C GLY A 71 2.13 -4.58 2.31
N PHE A 72 1.39 -3.92 1.42
CA PHE A 72 1.93 -3.51 0.10
C PHE A 72 3.04 -2.47 0.26
N ALA A 73 2.84 -1.48 1.13
CA ALA A 73 3.87 -0.49 1.46
C ALA A 73 5.08 -1.14 2.13
N PHE A 74 4.88 -2.09 3.05
CA PHE A 74 5.99 -2.79 3.70
C PHE A 74 6.84 -3.61 2.73
N ILE A 75 6.23 -4.23 1.73
CA ILE A 75 6.96 -4.93 0.66
C ILE A 75 7.77 -3.93 -0.16
N LEU A 76 7.19 -2.79 -0.55
CA LEU A 76 7.92 -1.71 -1.23
C LEU A 76 9.12 -1.24 -0.40
N TYR A 77 8.93 -0.96 0.89
CA TYR A 77 9.99 -0.46 1.78
C TYR A 77 11.12 -1.48 1.90
N LYS A 78 10.79 -2.76 2.03
CA LYS A 78 11.76 -3.85 2.05
C LYS A 78 12.52 -3.95 0.74
N LEU A 79 11.84 -3.90 -0.40
CA LEU A 79 12.46 -3.93 -1.72
C LEU A 79 13.39 -2.74 -1.95
N ALA A 80 12.98 -1.53 -1.55
CA ALA A 80 13.80 -0.32 -1.63
C ALA A 80 15.06 -0.44 -0.76
N ALA A 81 14.91 -0.86 0.50
CA ALA A 81 16.02 -1.05 1.43
C ALA A 81 17.02 -2.10 0.94
N MET A 82 16.53 -3.23 0.41
CA MET A 82 17.37 -4.28 -0.19
C MET A 82 18.17 -3.78 -1.41
N ASN A 83 17.76 -2.66 -2.02
CA ASN A 83 18.42 -2.04 -3.16
C ASN A 83 19.10 -0.70 -2.80
N GLY A 84 19.37 -0.47 -1.52
CA GLY A 84 20.18 0.66 -1.05
C GLY A 84 19.43 1.99 -0.93
N LEU A 85 18.09 1.99 -0.94
CA LEU A 85 17.28 3.19 -0.68
C LEU A 85 16.69 3.16 0.72
N GLY A 86 16.94 4.21 1.50
CA GLY A 86 16.24 4.50 2.73
C GLY A 86 14.89 5.18 2.47
N MET A 87 14.02 5.18 3.49
CA MET A 87 12.72 5.87 3.43
C MET A 87 12.84 7.38 3.16
N SER A 88 13.98 7.99 3.49
CA SER A 88 14.25 9.41 3.22
C SER A 88 14.70 9.68 1.78
N ASP A 89 15.03 8.65 1.00
CA ASP A 89 15.49 8.83 -0.38
C ASP A 89 14.33 9.06 -1.36
N TYR A 90 13.08 8.82 -0.98
CA TYR A 90 11.89 9.02 -1.82
C TYR A 90 10.72 9.52 -0.96
N LYS A 91 9.66 9.99 -1.60
CA LYS A 91 8.43 10.42 -0.92
C LYS A 91 7.36 9.35 -1.06
N ILE A 92 6.57 9.16 -0.01
CA ILE A 92 5.39 8.30 -0.05
C ILE A 92 4.14 9.17 -0.18
N GLU A 93 3.28 8.81 -1.12
CA GLU A 93 1.96 9.39 -1.29
C GLU A 93 0.89 8.32 -1.08
N LYS A 94 -0.03 8.58 -0.13
CA LYS A 94 -1.13 7.67 0.21
C LYS A 94 -2.32 7.95 -0.70
N LEU A 95 -2.63 7.01 -1.59
CA LEU A 95 -3.62 7.19 -2.65
C LEU A 95 -4.82 6.24 -2.52
N GLY A 96 -4.76 5.27 -1.60
CA GLY A 96 -5.80 4.28 -1.42
C GLY A 96 -5.90 3.27 -2.57
N GLY A 97 -7.12 3.02 -3.03
CA GLY A 97 -7.41 1.96 -3.99
C GLY A 97 -6.60 2.05 -5.30
N THR A 98 -6.46 0.91 -5.98
CA THR A 98 -5.75 0.80 -7.26
C THR A 98 -6.17 1.84 -8.32
N PRO A 99 -7.46 2.20 -8.50
CA PRO A 99 -7.83 3.22 -9.50
C PRO A 99 -7.16 4.58 -9.28
N ALA A 100 -7.06 5.05 -8.03
CA ALA A 100 -6.41 6.32 -7.71
C ALA A 100 -4.90 6.28 -7.95
N ARG A 101 -4.26 5.14 -7.68
CA ARG A 101 -2.85 4.91 -7.99
C ARG A 101 -2.58 4.87 -9.49
N VAL A 102 -3.43 4.19 -10.27
CA VAL A 102 -3.33 4.17 -11.74
C VAL A 102 -3.50 5.58 -12.31
N GLN A 103 -4.46 6.35 -11.83
CA GLN A 103 -4.67 7.73 -12.26
C GLN A 103 -3.43 8.60 -11.97
N ALA A 104 -2.87 8.51 -10.76
CA ALA A 104 -1.67 9.25 -10.38
C ALA A 104 -0.43 8.85 -11.22
N MET A 105 -0.31 7.57 -11.61
CA MET A 105 0.70 7.10 -12.56
C MET A 105 0.48 7.71 -13.95
N MET A 106 -0.74 7.73 -14.47
CA MET A 106 -1.05 8.30 -15.79
C MET A 106 -0.78 9.82 -15.85
N GLU A 107 -0.98 10.51 -14.72
CA GLU A 107 -0.67 11.94 -14.56
C GLU A 107 0.83 12.23 -14.40
N GLY A 108 1.68 11.21 -14.21
CA GLY A 108 3.10 11.38 -13.91
C GLY A 108 3.37 11.97 -12.52
N ARG A 109 2.37 12.00 -11.63
CA ARG A 109 2.48 12.52 -10.25
C ARG A 109 3.31 11.60 -9.36
N ILE A 110 3.25 10.30 -9.62
CA ILE A 110 4.05 9.27 -8.96
C ILE A 110 4.91 8.51 -9.97
N ALA A 111 6.08 8.07 -9.50
CA ALA A 111 7.09 7.36 -10.27
C ALA A 111 6.92 5.83 -10.21
N GLY A 112 6.16 5.33 -9.24
CA GLY A 112 5.77 3.94 -9.05
C GLY A 112 4.80 3.79 -7.89
#